data_AF-A0A2G2CFP2-F1
#
_entry.id   AF-A0A2G2CFP2-F1
#
_cell.length_a   1.000
_cell.length_b   1.000
_cell.length_c   1.000
_cell.angle_alpha   90.00
_cell.angle_beta   90.00
_cell.angle_gamma   90.00
#
_symmetry.space_group_name_H-M   'P 1'
#
loop_
_entity.id
_entity.type
_entity.pdbx_description
1 polymer ?
#
loop_
_entity_poly.entity_id
_entity_poly.type
_entity_poly.pdbx_seq_one_letter_code
_entity_poly.pdbx_strand_id
1 'polypeptide(L)'
;MKTLKTILFSRFNVLFPLFVLVVLSIFLLTIRLKITHSFFYLFLAWNLFLAMIPFLISSYLISAKLLKKPVLYLVLTVWLLFLPNAPYLLTDFIHLRLSPLEWIGYDSLMLTVFSVTGLCFYIVSVKEMKQFLFAFFNQKTVLVFLAVLPFLVSFGMYLGRVLRWNSWDILHNPVSLFVDVFEIITDPVANYSAWTFTLSLGLVIKFASWFFENFIFDYLQD
;
A
#
# COMPACT_ATOMS: atom_id res chain seq x y z
N MET A 1 -1.43 -28.85 8.33
CA MET A 1 -1.58 -27.68 7.43
C MET A 1 -3.07 -27.41 7.31
N LYS A 2 -3.57 -26.19 7.58
CA LYS A 2 -4.94 -25.84 7.18
C LYS A 2 -4.99 -25.90 5.64
N THR A 3 -6.01 -26.53 5.07
CA THR A 3 -6.13 -26.60 3.60
C THR A 3 -6.44 -25.20 3.06
N LEU A 4 -6.04 -24.93 1.80
CA LEU A 4 -6.32 -23.64 1.13
C LEU A 4 -7.80 -23.26 1.23
N LYS A 5 -8.67 -24.26 1.07
CA LYS A 5 -10.13 -24.14 1.21
C LYS A 5 -10.53 -23.61 2.60
N THR A 6 -9.94 -24.11 3.68
CA THR A 6 -10.24 -23.66 5.05
C THR A 6 -9.83 -22.20 5.26
N ILE A 7 -8.67 -21.78 4.73
CA ILE A 7 -8.21 -20.39 4.84
C ILE A 7 -9.17 -19.45 4.09
N LEU A 8 -9.50 -19.78 2.84
CA LEU A 8 -10.43 -19.01 2.01
C LEU A 8 -11.80 -18.84 2.69
N PHE A 9 -12.36 -19.92 3.23
CA PHE A 9 -13.67 -19.86 3.89
C PHE A 9 -13.63 -19.05 5.19
N SER A 10 -12.58 -19.23 6.00
CA SER A 10 -12.44 -18.49 7.27
C SER A 10 -12.22 -16.99 7.10
N ARG A 11 -11.80 -16.55 5.91
CA ARG A 11 -11.46 -15.15 5.61
C ARG A 11 -12.29 -14.57 4.47
N PHE A 12 -13.41 -15.22 4.15
CA PHE A 12 -14.26 -14.84 3.02
C PHE A 12 -14.69 -13.37 3.07
N ASN A 13 -15.11 -12.90 4.26
CA ASN A 13 -15.57 -11.51 4.46
C ASN A 13 -14.51 -10.44 4.15
N VAL A 14 -13.22 -10.80 4.14
CA VAL A 14 -12.12 -9.89 3.79
C VAL A 14 -11.66 -10.12 2.34
N LEU A 15 -11.50 -11.39 1.95
CA LEU A 15 -10.97 -11.74 0.62
C LEU A 15 -11.96 -11.43 -0.51
N PHE A 16 -13.26 -11.64 -0.27
CA PHE A 16 -14.28 -11.42 -1.30
C PHE A 16 -14.40 -9.95 -1.70
N PRO A 17 -14.54 -8.97 -0.78
CA PRO A 17 -14.56 -7.56 -1.16
C PRO A 17 -13.27 -7.09 -1.87
N LEU A 18 -12.10 -7.52 -1.41
CA LEU A 18 -10.82 -7.21 -2.06
C LEU A 18 -10.76 -7.79 -3.48
N PHE A 19 -11.24 -9.03 -3.66
CA PHE A 19 -11.32 -9.65 -4.98
C PHE A 19 -12.28 -8.88 -5.91
N VAL A 20 -13.45 -8.49 -5.42
CA VAL A 20 -14.41 -7.67 -6.18
C VAL A 20 -13.78 -6.34 -6.62
N LEU A 21 -13.06 -5.66 -5.73
CA LEU A 21 -12.36 -4.40 -6.02
C LEU A 21 -11.27 -4.58 -7.09
N VAL A 22 -10.49 -5.66 -7.03
CA VAL A 22 -9.49 -6.00 -8.05
C VAL A 22 -10.15 -6.28 -9.40
N VAL A 23 -11.20 -7.11 -9.41
CA VAL A 23 -11.94 -7.42 -10.64
C VAL A 23 -12.53 -6.15 -11.25
N LEU A 24 -13.13 -5.28 -10.44
CA LEU A 24 -13.67 -4.00 -10.90
C LEU A 24 -12.58 -3.09 -11.47
N SER A 25 -11.42 -3.00 -10.79
CA SER A 25 -10.27 -2.20 -11.26
C SER A 25 -9.81 -2.68 -12.64
N ILE A 26 -9.56 -3.99 -12.80
CA ILE A 26 -9.13 -4.57 -14.07
C ILE A 26 -10.21 -4.48 -15.15
N PHE A 27 -11.48 -4.61 -14.79
CA PHE A 27 -12.59 -4.45 -15.71
C PHE A 27 -12.66 -3.03 -16.29
N LEU A 28 -12.57 -2.00 -15.45
CA LEU A 28 -12.55 -0.60 -15.90
C LEU A 28 -11.34 -0.30 -16.78
N LEU A 29 -10.15 -0.79 -16.40
CA LEU A 29 -8.95 -0.67 -17.22
C LEU A 29 -9.13 -1.34 -18.60
N THR A 30 -9.75 -2.50 -18.63
CA THR A 30 -10.00 -3.25 -19.88
C THR A 30 -10.99 -2.52 -20.80
N ILE A 31 -12.05 -1.93 -20.25
CA ILE A 31 -12.98 -1.09 -21.01
C ILE A 31 -12.23 0.08 -21.64
N ARG A 32 -11.44 0.82 -20.84
CA ARG A 32 -10.65 1.95 -21.33
C ARG A 32 -9.71 1.54 -22.45
N LEU A 33 -8.98 0.45 -22.25
CA LEU A 33 -8.05 -0.12 -23.24
C LEU A 33 -8.78 -0.47 -24.55
N LYS A 34 -9.92 -1.16 -24.46
CA LYS A 34 -10.66 -1.63 -25.64
C LYS A 34 -11.26 -0.49 -26.45
N ILE A 35 -11.79 0.54 -25.81
CA ILE A 35 -12.44 1.65 -26.53
C ILE A 35 -11.40 2.59 -27.16
N THR A 36 -10.32 2.87 -26.43
CA THR A 36 -9.37 3.91 -26.85
C THR A 36 -8.13 3.39 -27.53
N HIS A 37 -7.94 2.06 -27.53
CA HIS A 37 -6.77 1.38 -28.10
C HIS A 37 -5.42 1.92 -27.59
N SER A 38 -5.43 2.57 -26.43
CA SER A 38 -4.25 3.19 -25.81
C SER A 38 -3.74 2.36 -24.64
N PHE A 39 -2.44 2.08 -24.65
CA PHE A 39 -1.75 1.35 -23.59
C PHE A 39 -1.33 2.23 -22.40
N PHE A 40 -1.67 3.53 -22.43
CA PHE A 40 -1.17 4.51 -21.46
C PHE A 40 -1.39 4.10 -20.00
N TYR A 41 -2.56 3.56 -19.63
CA TYR A 41 -2.87 3.17 -18.26
C TYR A 41 -2.50 1.72 -17.89
N LEU A 42 -1.83 0.95 -18.76
CA LEU A 42 -1.46 -0.43 -18.43
C LEU A 42 -0.56 -0.55 -17.19
N PHE A 43 0.22 0.49 -16.87
CA PHE A 43 1.03 0.52 -15.65
C PHE A 43 0.19 0.41 -14.38
N LEU A 44 -1.11 0.76 -14.40
CA LEU A 44 -1.99 0.60 -13.24
C LEU A 44 -2.15 -0.86 -12.84
N ALA A 45 -2.15 -1.80 -13.80
CA ALA A 45 -2.19 -3.22 -13.50
C ALA A 45 -0.91 -3.66 -12.76
N TRP A 46 0.25 -3.11 -13.15
CA TRP A 46 1.51 -3.35 -12.46
C TRP A 46 1.51 -2.74 -11.05
N ASN A 47 1.05 -1.50 -10.89
CA ASN A 47 0.94 -0.86 -9.58
C ASN A 47 -0.03 -1.61 -8.66
N LEU A 48 -1.14 -2.11 -9.20
CA LEU A 48 -2.09 -2.95 -8.46
C LEU A 48 -1.46 -4.27 -8.01
N PHE A 49 -0.67 -4.91 -8.87
CA PHE A 49 0.09 -6.10 -8.49
C PHE A 49 1.07 -5.81 -7.34
N LEU A 50 1.83 -4.71 -7.42
CA LEU A 50 2.74 -4.31 -6.34
C LEU A 50 2.00 -4.00 -5.03
N ALA A 51 0.82 -3.37 -5.11
CA ALA A 51 -0.03 -3.08 -3.97
C ALA A 51 -0.56 -4.34 -3.23
N MET A 52 -0.66 -5.47 -3.93
CA MET A 52 -1.09 -6.73 -3.32
C MET A 52 0.02 -7.39 -2.48
N ILE A 53 1.30 -7.12 -2.76
CA ILE A 53 2.44 -7.80 -2.12
C ILE A 53 2.43 -7.68 -0.59
N PRO A 54 2.27 -6.48 0.02
CA PRO A 54 2.24 -6.35 1.48
C PRO A 54 1.13 -7.16 2.13
N PHE A 55 -0.06 -7.18 1.49
CA PHE A 55 -1.20 -7.96 1.95
C PHE A 55 -0.93 -9.47 1.87
N LEU A 56 -0.32 -9.95 0.78
CA LEU A 56 0.05 -11.36 0.66
C LEU A 56 1.05 -11.78 1.75
N ILE A 57 2.02 -10.91 2.06
CA ILE A 57 3.00 -11.15 3.14
C ILE A 57 2.29 -11.21 4.50
N SER A 58 1.46 -10.23 4.85
CA SER A 58 0.76 -10.21 6.15
C SER A 58 -0.18 -11.40 6.32
N SER A 59 -0.88 -11.78 5.25
CA SER A 59 -1.79 -12.93 5.22
C SER A 59 -1.06 -14.26 5.38
N TYR A 60 0.12 -14.39 4.79
CA TYR A 60 0.99 -15.55 4.98
C TYR A 60 1.47 -15.64 6.44
N LEU A 61 1.92 -14.52 7.01
CA LEU A 61 2.45 -14.47 8.38
C LEU A 61 1.43 -14.85 9.45
N ILE A 62 0.18 -14.41 9.32
CA ILE A 62 -0.89 -14.84 10.24
C ILE A 62 -1.17 -16.34 10.15
N SER A 63 -1.02 -16.91 8.96
CA SER A 63 -1.30 -18.34 8.72
C SER A 63 -0.12 -19.24 9.10
N ALA A 64 1.09 -18.68 9.17
CA ALA A 64 2.32 -19.39 9.47
C ALA A 64 2.53 -19.58 10.99
N LYS A 65 3.16 -20.69 11.36
CA LYS A 65 3.68 -20.87 12.74
C LYS A 65 4.87 -19.92 12.97
N LEU A 66 5.18 -19.66 14.25
CA LEU A 66 6.27 -18.78 14.69
C LEU A 66 7.54 -18.93 13.84
N LEU A 67 7.95 -17.83 13.20
CA LEU A 67 9.18 -17.77 12.43
C LEU A 67 10.39 -17.62 13.35
N LYS A 68 11.56 -18.12 12.92
CA LYS A 68 12.84 -17.81 13.56
C LYS A 68 13.11 -16.30 13.43
N LYS A 69 13.71 -15.69 14.46
CA LYS A 69 14.02 -14.25 14.50
C LYS A 69 14.69 -13.66 13.23
N PRO A 70 15.73 -14.27 12.61
CA PRO A 70 16.35 -13.67 11.41
C PRO A 70 15.38 -13.63 10.22
N VAL A 71 14.59 -14.69 10.02
CA VAL A 71 13.59 -14.76 8.95
C VAL A 71 12.48 -13.75 9.20
N LEU A 72 12.07 -13.58 10.46
CA LEU A 72 11.09 -12.57 10.86
C LEU A 72 11.54 -11.16 10.46
N TYR A 73 12.76 -10.74 10.83
CA TYR A 73 13.26 -9.40 10.49
C TYR A 73 13.36 -9.18 8.98
N LEU A 74 13.78 -10.19 8.23
CA LEU A 74 13.83 -10.11 6.76
C LEU A 74 12.44 -9.91 6.18
N VAL A 75 11.45 -10.71 6.60
CA VAL A 75 10.07 -10.59 6.09
C VAL A 75 9.45 -9.24 6.49
N LEU A 76 9.69 -8.75 7.71
CA LEU A 76 9.22 -7.43 8.14
C LEU A 76 9.84 -6.30 7.31
N THR A 77 11.13 -6.42 6.97
CA THR A 77 11.83 -5.44 6.14
C THR A 77 11.25 -5.43 4.72
N VAL A 78 11.08 -6.61 4.11
CA VAL A 78 10.45 -6.73 2.78
C VAL A 78 9.04 -6.18 2.80
N TRP A 79 8.23 -6.54 3.81
CA TRP A 79 6.90 -6.00 3.97
C TRP A 79 6.90 -4.46 4.02
N LEU A 80 7.76 -3.86 4.84
CA LEU A 80 7.84 -2.41 4.99
C LEU A 80 8.30 -1.71 3.70
N LEU A 81 9.22 -2.30 2.94
CA LEU A 81 9.69 -1.75 1.66
C LEU A 81 8.63 -1.78 0.56
N PHE A 82 7.75 -2.78 0.58
CA PHE A 82 6.66 -2.89 -0.38
C PHE A 82 5.38 -2.18 0.08
N LEU A 83 5.22 -1.91 1.38
CA LEU A 83 4.02 -1.30 1.96
C LEU A 83 3.63 0.04 1.30
N PRO A 84 4.55 0.95 0.95
CA PRO A 84 4.24 2.18 0.21
C PRO A 84 3.49 1.95 -1.09
N ASN A 85 3.71 0.84 -1.79
CA ASN A 85 3.07 0.55 -3.08
C ASN A 85 1.55 0.40 -2.97
N ALA A 86 1.02 0.05 -1.80
CA ALA A 86 -0.42 -0.10 -1.61
C ALA A 86 -1.17 1.25 -1.66
N PRO A 87 -0.86 2.25 -0.81
CA PRO A 87 -1.44 3.59 -0.95
C PRO A 87 -0.85 4.38 -2.14
N TYR A 88 0.24 3.91 -2.78
CA TYR A 88 0.86 4.56 -3.94
C TYR A 88 -0.13 4.89 -5.06
N LEU A 89 -1.15 4.07 -5.26
CA LEU A 89 -2.17 4.29 -6.30
C LEU A 89 -2.90 5.62 -6.14
N LEU A 90 -3.00 6.20 -4.94
CA LEU A 90 -3.53 7.56 -4.72
C LEU A 90 -2.76 8.63 -5.50
N THR A 91 -1.48 8.40 -5.78
CA THR A 91 -0.65 9.37 -6.51
C THR A 91 -0.75 9.20 -8.02
N ASP A 92 -1.38 8.12 -8.52
CA ASP A 92 -1.59 7.92 -9.95
C ASP A 92 -2.60 8.90 -10.56
N PHE A 93 -3.35 9.65 -9.74
CA PHE A 93 -4.17 10.79 -10.16
C PHE A 93 -3.38 11.85 -10.94
N ILE A 94 -2.05 11.94 -10.76
CA ILE A 94 -1.21 12.85 -11.55
C ILE A 94 -1.31 12.60 -13.06
N HIS A 95 -1.65 11.39 -13.49
CA HIS A 95 -1.79 11.03 -14.90
C HIS A 95 -3.06 11.58 -15.55
N LEU A 96 -4.06 12.01 -14.76
CA LEU A 96 -5.27 12.66 -15.29
C LEU A 96 -4.95 13.91 -16.11
N ARG A 97 -3.82 14.58 -15.84
CA ARG A 97 -3.37 15.74 -16.62
C ARG A 97 -3.12 15.42 -18.10
N LEU A 98 -2.89 14.15 -18.42
CA LEU A 98 -2.66 13.66 -19.78
C LEU A 98 -3.92 13.03 -20.39
N SER A 99 -5.02 12.95 -19.63
CA SER A 99 -6.29 12.43 -20.13
C SER A 99 -6.92 13.42 -21.11
N PRO A 100 -7.44 12.97 -22.26
CA PRO A 100 -8.37 13.76 -23.06
C PRO A 100 -9.58 14.20 -22.23
N LEU A 101 -10.12 15.38 -22.52
CA LEU A 101 -11.22 15.98 -21.76
C LEU A 101 -12.47 15.09 -21.76
N GLU A 102 -12.77 14.43 -22.87
CA GLU A 102 -13.91 13.50 -23.01
C GLU A 102 -13.82 12.28 -22.09
N TRP A 103 -12.59 11.86 -21.75
CA TRP A 103 -12.32 10.67 -20.95
C TRP A 103 -12.00 10.99 -19.49
N ILE A 104 -11.83 12.27 -19.12
CA ILE A 104 -11.38 12.65 -17.78
C ILE A 104 -12.30 12.14 -16.67
N GLY A 105 -13.62 12.14 -16.93
CA GLY A 105 -14.61 11.58 -16.00
C GLY A 105 -14.40 10.09 -15.77
N TYR A 106 -14.27 9.33 -16.86
CA TYR A 106 -14.04 7.89 -16.80
C TYR A 106 -12.70 7.55 -16.14
N ASP A 107 -11.62 8.25 -16.53
CA ASP A 107 -10.28 8.03 -16.01
C ASP A 107 -10.20 8.37 -14.52
N SER A 108 -10.92 9.41 -14.07
CA SER A 108 -11.01 9.75 -12.65
C SER A 108 -11.73 8.67 -11.84
N LEU A 109 -12.81 8.10 -12.38
CA LEU A 109 -13.55 7.00 -11.75
C LEU A 109 -12.66 5.76 -11.67
N MET A 110 -12.00 5.39 -12.76
CA MET A 110 -11.07 4.26 -12.81
C MET A 110 -9.96 4.43 -11.76
N LEU A 111 -9.25 5.57 -11.76
CA LEU A 111 -8.18 5.84 -10.80
C LEU A 111 -8.68 5.86 -9.36
N THR A 112 -9.91 6.31 -9.11
CA THR A 112 -10.55 6.25 -7.79
C THR A 112 -10.71 4.81 -7.33
N VAL A 113 -11.22 3.92 -8.19
CA VAL A 113 -11.39 2.50 -7.85
C VAL A 113 -10.04 1.83 -7.58
N PHE A 114 -9.02 2.09 -8.40
CA PHE A 114 -7.66 1.61 -8.16
C PHE A 114 -7.10 2.12 -6.82
N SER A 115 -7.30 3.40 -6.51
CA SER A 115 -6.83 4.03 -5.27
C SER A 115 -7.52 3.47 -4.03
N VAL A 116 -8.83 3.28 -4.08
CA VAL A 116 -9.60 2.62 -3.01
C VAL A 116 -9.11 1.18 -2.82
N THR A 117 -8.88 0.46 -3.90
CA THR A 117 -8.36 -0.92 -3.85
C THR A 117 -6.99 -0.98 -3.15
N GLY A 118 -6.08 -0.09 -3.54
CA GLY A 118 -4.76 0.04 -2.90
C GLY A 118 -4.82 0.40 -1.42
N LEU A 119 -5.68 1.36 -1.05
CA LEU A 119 -5.93 1.71 0.36
C LEU A 119 -6.51 0.55 1.16
N CYS A 120 -7.45 -0.22 0.60
CA CYS A 120 -7.99 -1.40 1.27
C CYS A 120 -6.90 -2.46 1.51
N PHE A 121 -6.02 -2.73 0.53
CA PHE A 121 -4.88 -3.63 0.71
C PHE A 121 -3.94 -3.14 1.82
N TYR A 122 -3.65 -1.84 1.86
CA TYR A 122 -2.85 -1.24 2.92
C TYR A 122 -3.47 -1.46 4.31
N ILE A 123 -4.74 -1.07 4.49
CA ILE A 123 -5.43 -1.12 5.79
C ILE A 123 -5.51 -2.57 6.30
N VAL A 124 -5.91 -3.49 5.44
CA VAL A 124 -5.99 -4.92 5.81
C VAL A 124 -4.61 -5.46 6.14
N SER A 125 -3.58 -5.13 5.34
CA SER A 125 -2.22 -5.59 5.59
C SER A 125 -1.67 -5.09 6.93
N VAL A 126 -1.89 -3.82 7.27
CA VAL A 126 -1.46 -3.24 8.55
C VAL A 126 -2.22 -3.83 9.73
N LYS A 127 -3.54 -4.05 9.61
CA LYS A 127 -4.33 -4.72 10.66
C LYS A 127 -3.81 -6.12 10.95
N GLU A 128 -3.49 -6.87 9.91
CA GLU A 128 -2.94 -8.21 10.05
C GLU A 128 -1.54 -8.20 10.67
N MET A 129 -0.69 -7.28 10.21
CA MET A 129 0.65 -7.13 10.73
C MET A 129 0.63 -6.69 12.21
N LYS A 130 -0.31 -5.83 12.62
CA LYS A 130 -0.52 -5.41 14.02
C LYS A 130 -0.74 -6.62 14.93
N GLN A 131 -1.63 -7.54 14.54
CA GLN A 131 -1.91 -8.76 15.31
C GLN A 131 -0.65 -9.64 15.44
N PHE A 132 0.08 -9.79 14.34
CA PHE A 132 1.31 -10.57 14.32
C PHE A 132 2.43 -9.94 15.16
N LEU A 133 2.61 -8.63 15.10
CA LEU A 133 3.66 -7.91 15.85
C LEU A 133 3.48 -8.03 17.37
N PHE A 134 2.25 -8.04 17.88
CA PHE A 134 1.98 -8.24 19.32
C PHE A 134 2.44 -9.61 19.84
N ALA A 135 2.64 -10.61 18.97
CA ALA A 135 3.16 -11.91 19.38
C ALA A 135 4.69 -11.92 19.61
N PHE A 136 5.42 -10.92 19.09
CA PHE A 136 6.89 -10.87 19.13
C PHE A 136 7.45 -9.65 19.86
N PHE A 137 6.67 -8.56 19.95
CA PHE A 137 7.08 -7.30 20.54
C PHE A 137 6.13 -6.86 21.63
N ASN A 138 6.62 -6.06 22.57
CA ASN A 138 5.77 -5.51 23.63
C ASN A 138 4.75 -4.51 23.06
N GLN A 139 3.67 -4.29 23.82
CA GLN A 139 2.54 -3.46 23.36
C GLN A 139 2.96 -2.03 23.01
N LYS A 140 3.83 -1.42 23.83
CA LYS A 140 4.28 -0.04 23.62
C LYS A 140 5.03 0.13 22.30
N THR A 141 5.95 -0.77 21.98
CA THR A 141 6.73 -0.74 20.74
C THR A 141 5.82 -0.88 19.52
N VAL A 142 4.87 -1.81 19.55
CA VAL A 142 3.93 -2.01 18.44
C VAL A 142 3.05 -0.77 18.23
N LEU A 143 2.51 -0.18 19.28
CA LEU A 143 1.67 1.01 19.17
C LEU A 143 2.44 2.23 18.65
N VAL A 144 3.66 2.47 19.14
CA VAL A 144 4.52 3.55 18.63
C VAL A 144 4.85 3.33 17.16
N PHE A 145 5.22 2.10 16.78
CA PHE A 145 5.50 1.76 15.39
C PHE A 145 4.30 2.04 14.48
N LEU A 146 3.10 1.56 14.85
CA LEU A 146 1.88 1.78 14.07
C LEU A 146 1.46 3.26 14.01
N ALA A 147 1.77 4.06 15.04
CA ALA A 147 1.49 5.49 15.02
C ALA A 147 2.38 6.27 14.03
N VAL A 148 3.62 5.81 13.84
CA VAL A 148 4.62 6.40 12.92
C VAL A 148 4.50 5.83 11.51
N LEU A 149 4.03 4.59 11.36
CA LEU A 149 3.98 3.84 10.11
C LEU A 149 3.34 4.59 8.93
N PRO A 150 2.18 5.28 9.07
CA PRO A 150 1.59 6.03 7.95
C PRO A 150 2.51 7.11 7.38
N PHE A 151 3.35 7.72 8.22
CA PHE A 151 4.31 8.74 7.78
C PHE A 151 5.52 8.10 7.09
N LEU A 152 6.01 6.97 7.58
CA LEU A 152 7.07 6.22 6.88
C LEU A 152 6.60 5.74 5.49
N VAL A 153 5.35 5.31 5.42
CA VAL A 153 4.71 4.87 4.17
C VAL A 153 4.58 6.03 3.20
N SER A 154 4.07 7.18 3.65
CA SER A 154 4.00 8.39 2.83
C SER A 154 5.37 8.91 2.39
N PHE A 155 6.40 8.79 3.24
CA PHE A 155 7.77 9.10 2.86
C PHE A 155 8.27 8.16 1.76
N GLY A 156 8.05 6.86 1.88
CA GLY A 156 8.35 5.88 0.82
C GLY A 156 7.62 6.18 -0.49
N MET A 157 6.37 6.65 -0.41
CA MET A 157 5.61 7.11 -1.59
C MET A 157 6.24 8.35 -2.23
N TYR A 158 6.77 9.29 -1.46
CA TYR A 158 7.49 10.45 -1.98
C TYR A 158 8.77 10.01 -2.72
N LEU A 159 9.57 9.13 -2.11
CA LEU A 159 10.77 8.58 -2.74
C LEU A 159 10.43 7.93 -4.09
N GLY A 160 9.35 7.14 -4.14
CA GLY A 160 8.95 6.49 -5.38
C GLY A 160 8.33 7.42 -6.42
N ARG A 161 7.52 8.39 -6.02
CA ARG A 161 6.79 9.24 -6.98
C ARG A 161 7.62 10.41 -7.48
N VAL A 162 8.36 11.05 -6.59
CA VAL A 162 9.09 12.30 -6.88
C VAL A 162 10.53 11.99 -7.29
N LEU A 163 11.22 11.17 -6.50
CA LEU A 163 12.60 10.77 -6.78
C LEU A 163 12.72 9.53 -7.70
N ARG A 164 11.58 8.87 -8.00
CA ARG A 164 11.48 7.71 -8.91
C ARG A 164 12.20 6.45 -8.43
N TRP A 165 12.39 6.31 -7.11
CA TRP A 165 12.95 5.11 -6.49
C TRP A 165 11.93 3.96 -6.44
N ASN A 166 12.33 2.77 -6.85
CA ASN A 166 11.54 1.55 -6.73
C ASN A 166 12.00 0.68 -5.57
N SER A 167 11.13 -0.21 -5.09
CA SER A 167 11.45 -1.11 -3.97
C SER A 167 12.66 -2.04 -4.24
N TRP A 168 13.03 -2.29 -5.51
CA TRP A 168 14.19 -3.11 -5.88
C TRP A 168 15.50 -2.30 -6.01
N ASP A 169 15.44 -0.97 -6.05
CA ASP A 169 16.63 -0.13 -6.18
C ASP A 169 17.51 -0.17 -4.92
N ILE A 170 16.95 -0.55 -3.78
CA ILE A 170 17.73 -0.83 -2.56
C ILE A 170 18.77 -1.94 -2.77
N LEU A 171 18.56 -2.83 -3.74
CA LEU A 171 19.50 -3.90 -4.09
C LEU A 171 20.51 -3.47 -5.15
N HIS A 172 20.14 -2.55 -6.04
CA HIS A 172 20.93 -2.21 -7.22
C HIS A 172 21.74 -0.93 -7.01
N ASN A 173 21.15 0.07 -6.33
CA ASN A 173 21.72 1.38 -6.08
C ASN A 173 21.48 1.86 -4.63
N PRO A 174 21.89 1.09 -3.59
CA PRO A 174 21.61 1.44 -2.20
C PRO A 174 22.26 2.77 -1.78
N VAL A 175 23.48 3.06 -2.23
CA VAL A 175 24.25 4.23 -1.76
C VAL A 175 23.55 5.53 -2.14
N SER A 176 23.14 5.69 -3.40
CA SER A 176 22.42 6.88 -3.86
C SER A 176 21.07 7.04 -3.17
N LEU A 177 20.32 5.94 -2.97
CA LEU A 177 19.06 5.98 -2.22
C LEU A 177 19.28 6.52 -0.79
N PHE A 178 20.31 6.04 -0.09
CA PHE A 178 20.60 6.51 1.26
C PHE A 178 21.11 7.95 1.30
N VAL A 179 21.85 8.40 0.27
CA VAL A 179 22.28 9.80 0.14
C VAL A 179 21.07 10.71 0.02
N ASP A 180 20.13 10.41 -0.88
CA ASP A 180 18.89 11.20 -1.05
C ASP A 180 18.06 11.24 0.24
N VAL A 181 17.91 10.09 0.91
CA VAL A 181 17.19 10.02 2.20
C VAL A 181 17.89 10.88 3.26
N PHE A 182 19.22 10.83 3.32
CA PHE A 182 20.01 11.61 4.28
C PHE A 182 19.92 13.11 4.00
N GLU A 183 19.95 13.52 2.73
CA GLU A 183 19.79 14.91 2.33
C GLU A 183 18.41 15.47 2.76
N ILE A 184 17.33 14.71 2.52
CA ILE A 184 15.98 15.13 2.93
C ILE A 184 15.85 15.30 4.45
N ILE A 185 16.53 14.44 5.22
CA ILE A 185 16.48 14.47 6.68
C ILE A 185 17.37 15.58 7.25
N THR A 186 18.53 15.83 6.65
CA THR A 186 19.50 16.80 7.17
C THR A 186 19.18 18.25 6.79
N ASP A 187 18.52 18.47 5.66
CA ASP A 187 18.00 19.80 5.29
C ASP A 187 16.47 19.78 5.05
N PRO A 188 15.66 19.79 6.12
CA PRO A 188 14.20 19.78 6.00
C PRO A 188 13.62 21.04 5.36
N VAL A 189 14.32 22.18 5.46
CA VAL A 189 13.85 23.47 4.93
C VAL A 189 14.03 23.50 3.42
N ALA A 190 15.17 23.06 2.91
CA ALA A 190 15.36 22.88 1.47
C ALA A 190 14.41 21.80 0.92
N ASN A 191 14.15 20.74 1.69
CA ASN A 191 13.29 19.62 1.29
C ASN A 191 11.84 19.75 1.80
N TYR A 192 11.31 20.97 1.90
CA TYR A 192 9.95 21.20 2.41
C TYR A 192 8.87 20.45 1.61
N SER A 193 9.08 20.22 0.31
CA SER A 193 8.15 19.46 -0.54
C SER A 193 8.01 18.00 -0.09
N ALA A 194 9.12 17.38 0.35
CA ALA A 194 9.13 16.02 0.87
C ALA A 194 8.35 15.92 2.18
N TRP A 195 8.59 16.86 3.10
CA TRP A 195 7.96 16.87 4.41
C TRP A 195 6.47 17.23 4.33
N THR A 196 6.09 18.21 3.52
CA THR A 196 4.68 18.58 3.31
C THR A 196 3.88 17.43 2.69
N PHE A 197 4.44 16.75 1.67
CA PHE A 197 3.84 15.55 1.09
C PHE A 197 3.72 14.42 2.13
N THR A 198 4.81 14.12 2.85
CA THR A 198 4.87 13.03 3.83
C THR A 198 3.87 13.22 4.97
N LEU A 199 3.81 14.44 5.53
CA LEU A 199 2.92 14.76 6.65
C LEU A 199 1.45 14.79 6.21
N SER A 200 1.13 15.49 5.13
CA SER A 200 -0.25 15.60 4.65
C SER A 200 -0.83 14.23 4.28
N LEU A 201 -0.10 13.45 3.47
CA LEU A 201 -0.55 12.14 3.07
C LEU A 201 -0.53 11.14 4.23
N GLY A 202 0.47 11.23 5.12
CA GLY A 202 0.54 10.40 6.33
C GLY A 202 -0.68 10.61 7.23
N LEU A 203 -1.15 11.85 7.37
CA LEU A 203 -2.39 12.17 8.08
C LEU A 203 -3.62 11.58 7.39
N VAL A 204 -3.71 11.67 6.06
CA VAL A 204 -4.82 11.08 5.28
C VAL A 204 -4.87 9.56 5.46
N ILE A 205 -3.73 8.86 5.32
CA ILE A 205 -3.63 7.41 5.49
C ILE A 205 -3.96 7.01 6.93
N LYS A 206 -3.47 7.77 7.92
CA LYS A 206 -3.76 7.54 9.34
C LYS A 206 -5.24 7.71 9.63
N PHE A 207 -5.86 8.77 9.14
CA PHE A 207 -7.29 9.02 9.28
C PHE A 207 -8.11 7.91 8.62
N ALA A 208 -7.76 7.51 7.40
CA ALA A 208 -8.44 6.40 6.71
C ALA A 208 -8.34 5.10 7.51
N SER A 209 -7.17 4.77 8.05
CA SER A 209 -6.98 3.58 8.88
C SER A 209 -7.79 3.62 10.16
N TRP A 210 -7.79 4.77 10.85
CA TRP A 210 -8.62 4.99 12.05
C TRP A 210 -10.12 4.85 11.74
N PHE A 211 -10.60 5.44 10.65
CA PHE A 211 -11.99 5.35 10.24
C PHE A 211 -12.42 3.91 9.97
N PHE A 212 -11.62 3.14 9.25
CA PHE A 212 -11.89 1.72 9.02
C PHE A 212 -11.85 0.89 10.30
N GLU A 213 -10.90 1.15 11.20
CA GLU A 213 -10.80 0.44 12.48
C GLU A 213 -12.02 0.65 13.38
N ASN A 214 -12.55 1.87 13.48
CA ASN A 214 -13.61 2.19 14.46
C ASN A 214 -15.04 2.04 13.94
N PHE A 215 -15.24 2.00 12.61
CA PHE A 215 -16.60 2.01 12.05
C PHE A 215 -16.89 0.84 11.13
N ILE A 216 -15.88 0.25 10.48
CA ILE A 216 -16.08 -0.80 9.48
C ILE A 216 -15.71 -2.17 10.03
N PHE A 217 -14.58 -2.29 10.72
CA PHE A 217 -14.13 -3.59 11.20
C PHE A 217 -14.96 -4.16 12.34
N ASP A 218 -15.51 -3.32 13.20
CA ASP A 218 -16.42 -3.75 14.27
C ASP A 218 -17.71 -4.35 13.67
N TYR A 219 -18.18 -3.79 12.54
CA TYR A 219 -19.37 -4.28 11.83
C TYR A 219 -19.16 -5.59 11.05
N LEU A 220 -17.91 -6.03 10.85
CA LEU A 220 -17.58 -7.26 10.13
C LEU A 220 -17.32 -8.46 11.06
N GLN A 221 -17.32 -8.22 12.38
CA GLN A 221 -17.16 -9.26 13.41
C GLN A 221 -18.49 -9.76 13.99
N ASP A 222 -19.58 -9.01 13.75
CA ASP A 222 -20.97 -9.40 14.03
C ASP A 222 -21.63 -10.10 12.82
#